data_AF-A0A1B8A807-F1
#
_entry.id   AF-A0A1B8A807-F1
#
_cell.length_a   1.000
_cell.length_b   1.000
_cell.length_c   1.000
_cell.angle_alpha   90.00
_cell.angle_beta   90.00
_cell.angle_gamma   90.00
#
_symmetry.space_group_name_H-M   'P 1'
#
loop_
_entity.id
_entity.type
_entity.pdbx_description
1 polymer ?
#
loop_
_entity_poly.entity_id
_entity_poly.type
_entity_poly.pdbx_seq_one_letter_code
_entity_poly.pdbx_strand_id
1 'polypeptide(L)'
;MQLLRLFAVLVTGASVAFASPVSEPNTKLKARQYTYGECNGTSCRVGFSNFSCDVGKCTKQSGGGDGKSCWHDERDYKVYCPGRN
;
A
#
# COMPACT_ATOMS: atom_id res chain seq x y z
N MET A 1 40.26 39.77 -46.10
CA MET A 1 38.84 40.20 -46.06
C MET A 1 38.00 38.98 -46.40
N GLN A 2 37.84 38.04 -45.48
CA GLN A 2 36.90 38.08 -44.37
C GLN A 2 35.46 37.80 -44.85
N LEU A 3 35.09 36.53 -44.69
CA LEU A 3 33.78 36.08 -44.20
C LEU A 3 32.53 36.49 -45.00
N LEU A 4 32.21 35.69 -46.02
CA LEU A 4 30.81 35.40 -46.36
C LEU A 4 30.52 33.93 -46.08
N ARG A 5 30.52 33.60 -44.78
CA ARG A 5 29.94 32.34 -44.29
C ARG A 5 28.43 32.50 -44.32
N LEU A 6 27.82 32.07 -45.41
CA LEU A 6 26.37 31.90 -45.52
C LEU A 6 25.95 30.83 -44.51
N PHE A 7 25.43 31.27 -43.37
CA PHE A 7 24.79 30.40 -42.39
C PHE A 7 23.47 29.91 -42.99
N ALA A 8 23.47 28.71 -43.55
CA ALA A 8 22.26 27.99 -43.90
C ALA A 8 21.54 27.60 -42.59
N VAL A 9 20.51 28.36 -42.25
CA VAL A 9 19.62 28.07 -41.12
C VAL A 9 18.78 26.85 -41.47
N LEU A 10 19.15 25.70 -40.91
CA LEU A 10 18.32 24.49 -40.91
C LEU A 10 17.11 24.74 -39.99
N VAL A 11 15.94 24.95 -40.59
CA VAL A 11 14.66 25.00 -39.89
C VAL A 11 14.39 23.61 -39.31
N THR A 12 14.50 23.50 -38.00
CA THR A 12 14.12 22.32 -37.22
C THR A 12 12.59 22.17 -37.24
N GLY A 13 12.10 21.20 -38.01
CA GLY A 13 10.71 20.77 -37.95
C GLY A 13 10.47 19.98 -36.66
N ALA A 14 9.99 20.64 -35.62
CA ALA A 14 9.50 19.97 -34.42
C ALA A 14 8.10 19.40 -34.71
N SER A 15 8.02 18.11 -35.02
CA SER A 15 6.76 17.37 -34.99
C SER A 15 6.32 17.22 -33.54
N VAL A 16 5.29 17.94 -33.13
CA VAL A 16 4.62 17.72 -31.85
C VAL A 16 3.75 16.46 -31.96
N ALA A 17 4.16 15.39 -31.28
CA ALA A 17 3.29 14.25 -31.06
C ALA A 17 2.33 14.61 -29.90
N PHE A 18 1.04 14.74 -30.19
CA PHE A 18 0.02 14.82 -29.16
C PHE A 18 -0.17 13.41 -28.59
N ALA A 19 0.55 13.07 -27.52
CA ALA A 19 0.16 11.96 -26.68
C ALA A 19 -1.13 12.37 -25.95
N SER A 20 -2.28 11.94 -26.45
CA SER A 20 -3.52 12.03 -25.68
C SER A 20 -3.31 11.27 -24.37
N PRO A 21 -3.69 11.83 -23.20
CA PRO A 21 -3.63 11.08 -21.97
C PRO A 21 -4.55 9.87 -22.14
N VAL A 22 -3.95 8.67 -22.15
CA VAL A 22 -4.72 7.44 -22.01
C VAL A 22 -5.47 7.59 -20.70
N SER A 23 -6.80 7.47 -20.73
CA SER A 23 -7.57 7.47 -19.48
C SER A 23 -7.06 6.29 -18.67
N GLU A 24 -6.30 6.59 -17.62
CA GLU A 24 -5.91 5.58 -16.64
C GLU A 24 -7.21 4.91 -16.17
N PRO A 25 -7.29 3.57 -16.17
CA PRO A 25 -8.39 2.92 -15.51
C PRO A 25 -8.42 3.45 -14.07
N ASN A 26 -9.58 3.95 -13.65
CA ASN A 26 -9.85 4.39 -12.28
C ASN A 26 -9.85 3.20 -11.30
N THR A 27 -8.93 2.25 -11.46
CA THR A 27 -8.54 1.32 -10.41
C THR A 27 -7.73 2.12 -9.41
N LYS A 28 -8.41 2.89 -8.56
CA LYS A 28 -7.86 3.27 -7.26
C LYS A 28 -7.52 1.96 -6.55
N LEU A 29 -6.29 1.50 -6.72
CA LEU A 29 -5.69 0.46 -5.91
C LEU A 29 -5.75 0.99 -4.48
N LYS A 30 -6.81 0.67 -3.75
CA LYS A 30 -6.92 1.00 -2.34
C LYS A 30 -5.75 0.25 -1.70
N ALA A 31 -4.78 1.00 -1.18
CA ALA A 31 -3.66 0.42 -0.45
C ALA A 31 -4.24 -0.58 0.56
N ARG A 32 -3.64 -1.76 0.68
CA ARG A 32 -4.08 -2.77 1.65
C ARG A 32 -4.02 -2.14 3.04
N GLN A 33 -5.17 -1.77 3.58
CA GLN A 33 -5.33 -1.12 4.88
C GLN A 33 -5.35 -2.21 5.96
N TYR A 34 -4.20 -2.85 6.18
CA TYR A 34 -4.01 -3.70 7.35
C TYR A 34 -3.33 -2.88 8.43
N THR A 35 -3.92 -2.85 9.61
CA THR A 35 -3.28 -2.29 10.79
C THR A 35 -2.68 -3.43 11.60
N TYR A 36 -1.36 -3.50 11.64
CA TYR A 36 -0.65 -4.54 12.40
C TYR A 36 -0.54 -4.17 13.87
N GLY A 37 -0.60 -5.21 14.70
CA GLY A 37 -0.48 -5.12 16.14
C GLY A 37 0.10 -6.41 16.71
N GLU A 38 0.00 -6.52 18.03
CA GLU A 38 0.49 -7.66 18.78
C GLU A 38 -0.56 -8.14 19.78
N CYS A 39 -0.63 -9.44 20.01
CA CYS A 39 -1.45 -10.01 21.06
C CYS A 39 -1.06 -9.45 22.43
N ASN A 40 -2.07 -9.07 23.22
CA ASN A 40 -1.97 -8.68 24.62
C ASN A 40 -3.15 -9.30 25.39
N GLY A 41 -2.86 -10.29 26.23
CA GLY A 41 -3.83 -11.19 26.84
C GLY A 41 -4.56 -12.03 25.78
N THR A 42 -5.88 -11.90 25.75
CA THR A 42 -6.75 -12.60 24.78
C THR A 42 -7.07 -11.75 23.55
N SER A 43 -6.56 -10.53 23.47
CA SER A 43 -6.92 -9.51 22.48
C SER A 43 -5.74 -9.13 21.60
N CYS A 44 -6.02 -8.58 20.42
CA CYS A 44 -5.04 -7.97 19.53
C CYS A 44 -4.87 -6.49 19.85
N ARG A 45 -3.69 -6.07 20.30
CA ARG A 45 -3.36 -4.66 20.55
C ARG A 45 -2.84 -4.00 19.28
N VAL A 46 -3.61 -3.06 18.75
CA VAL A 46 -3.22 -2.23 17.61
C VAL A 46 -3.06 -0.80 18.10
N GLY A 47 -1.83 -0.27 18.03
CA GLY A 47 -1.50 1.01 18.66
C GLY A 47 -1.75 0.98 20.17
N PHE A 48 -2.67 1.85 20.64
CA PHE A 48 -3.06 1.96 22.05
C PHE A 48 -4.40 1.26 22.38
N SER A 49 -5.02 0.59 21.41
CA SER A 49 -6.34 -0.04 21.57
C SER A 49 -6.24 -1.56 21.52
N ASN A 50 -7.03 -2.23 22.36
CA ASN A 50 -7.16 -3.70 22.37
C ASN A 50 -8.44 -4.10 21.67
N PHE A 51 -8.33 -4.92 20.63
CA PHE A 51 -9.45 -5.42 19.85
C PHE A 51 -9.64 -6.92 20.09
N SER A 52 -10.89 -7.36 20.16
CA SER A 52 -11.21 -8.79 20.24
C SER A 52 -10.88 -9.48 18.92
N CYS A 53 -10.43 -10.73 18.97
CA CYS A 53 -10.16 -11.52 17.78
C CYS A 53 -11.46 -12.03 17.15
N ASP A 54 -11.73 -11.70 15.89
CA ASP A 54 -12.82 -12.28 15.11
C ASP A 54 -12.42 -13.61 14.48
N VAL A 55 -11.13 -13.71 14.10
CA VAL A 55 -10.56 -14.91 13.49
C VAL A 55 -9.32 -15.32 14.26
N GLY A 56 -9.31 -16.56 14.75
CA GLY A 56 -8.22 -17.08 15.56
C GLY A 56 -8.24 -16.56 17.00
N LYS A 57 -7.14 -16.77 17.73
CA LYS A 57 -7.02 -16.45 19.16
C LYS A 57 -5.62 -15.96 19.51
N CYS A 58 -5.53 -15.12 20.54
CA CYS A 58 -4.27 -14.68 21.14
C CYS A 58 -3.82 -15.54 22.33
N THR A 59 -4.55 -16.60 22.70
CA THR A 59 -4.17 -17.47 23.82
C THR A 59 -2.98 -18.37 23.45
N LYS A 60 -2.07 -18.63 24.39
CA LYS A 60 -0.91 -19.51 24.16
C LYS A 60 -1.31 -20.93 23.75
N GLN A 61 -2.38 -21.45 24.34
CA GLN A 61 -2.90 -22.79 24.08
C GLN A 61 -3.33 -22.98 22.62
N SER A 62 -3.70 -21.90 21.94
CA SER A 62 -4.13 -21.93 20.53
C SER A 62 -3.01 -21.71 19.52
N GLY A 63 -1.76 -21.69 19.99
CA GLY A 63 -0.61 -21.27 19.19
C GLY A 63 -0.45 -19.76 19.08
N GLY A 64 -1.31 -18.98 19.76
CA GLY A 64 -1.16 -17.56 19.99
C GLY A 64 -0.15 -17.24 21.10
N GLY A 65 -0.41 -16.15 21.84
CA GLY A 65 0.37 -15.67 22.97
C GLY A 65 0.75 -14.20 22.83
N ASP A 66 1.01 -13.56 23.97
CA ASP A 66 1.46 -12.16 24.02
C ASP A 66 2.66 -11.91 23.11
N GLY A 67 2.65 -10.76 22.43
CA GLY A 67 3.70 -10.35 21.50
C GLY A 67 3.64 -11.00 20.12
N LYS A 68 2.74 -11.96 19.89
CA LYS A 68 2.55 -12.51 18.53
C LYS A 68 1.79 -11.54 17.65
N SER A 69 2.20 -11.45 16.38
CA SER A 69 1.58 -10.55 15.41
C SER A 69 0.11 -10.90 15.17
N CYS A 70 -0.71 -9.87 15.17
CA CYS A 70 -2.12 -9.88 14.78
C CYS A 70 -2.39 -8.65 13.90
N TRP A 71 -3.50 -8.62 13.18
CA TRP A 71 -3.83 -7.48 12.33
C TRP A 71 -5.33 -7.24 12.23
N HIS A 72 -5.70 -5.97 12.11
CA HIS A 72 -7.04 -5.55 11.72
C HIS A 72 -7.06 -5.31 10.22
N ASP A 73 -8.02 -5.91 9.52
CA ASP A 73 -8.24 -5.69 8.09
C ASP A 73 -9.42 -4.72 7.92
N GLU A 74 -9.13 -3.50 7.46
CA GLU A 74 -10.16 -2.47 7.27
C GLU A 74 -11.09 -2.77 6.08
N ARG A 75 -10.84 -3.83 5.30
CA ARG A 75 -11.70 -4.22 4.17
C ARG A 75 -12.91 -5.02 4.63
N ASP A 76 -12.73 -5.88 5.62
CA ASP A 76 -13.80 -6.70 6.21
C ASP A 76 -14.13 -6.33 7.67
N TYR A 77 -13.40 -5.35 8.23
CA TYR A 77 -13.52 -4.88 9.61
C TYR A 77 -13.32 -6.01 10.63
N LYS A 78 -12.47 -6.97 10.30
CA LYS A 78 -12.17 -8.11 11.17
C LYS A 78 -10.75 -8.07 11.69
N VAL A 79 -10.59 -8.62 12.88
CA VAL A 79 -9.32 -8.76 13.57
C VAL A 79 -8.87 -10.20 13.51
N TYR A 80 -7.71 -10.39 12.89
CA TYR A 80 -7.08 -11.68 12.69
C TYR A 80 -5.95 -11.88 13.70
N CYS A 81 -6.07 -12.96 14.46
CA CYS A 81 -5.14 -13.36 15.50
C CYS A 81 -4.40 -14.65 15.10
N PRO A 82 -3.18 -14.85 15.62
CA PRO A 82 -2.26 -15.88 15.12
C PRO A 82 -2.65 -17.31 15.49
N GLY A 83 -3.36 -17.52 16.60
CA GLY A 83 -3.76 -18.85 17.06
C GLY A 83 -4.90 -19.45 16.24
N ARG A 84 -4.71 -20.66 15.72
CA ARG A 84 -5.72 -21.41 14.94
C ARG A 84 -5.98 -22.74 15.67
N ASN A 85 -7.07 -22.81 16.44
CA ASN A 85 -7.53 -23.84 17.41
C ASN A 85 -7.30 -23.51 18.89
#